data_AF-A0A4P6P1V7-F1
#
_entry.id   AF-A0A4P6P1V7-F1
#
_cell.length_a   1.000
_cell.length_b   1.000
_cell.length_c   1.000
_cell.angle_alpha   90.00
_cell.angle_beta   90.00
_cell.angle_gamma   90.00
#
_symmetry.space_group_name_H-M   'P 1'
#
loop_
_entity.id
_entity.type
_entity.pdbx_description
1 polymer ?
#
loop_
_entity_poly.entity_id
_entity_poly.type
_entity_poly.pdbx_seq_one_letter_code
_entity_poly.pdbx_strand_id
1 'polypeptide(L)'
;MKILLKLIVFFVAIISSPFANATTMCATSDVNLTDVQLVPEVQVDPFPNPPTTSIPPTEASACVGLLSGNDKPSPSGHNIGEYGDGLLNGAAQTGGNPDGSLNPYNTLFDPFYNEADPLNPLAMDGSEGYNPNLAFISPSDLQDFDGLDDGNDYKTDPGWVYLGKDEGGGFSYSTAGSGLPGETLVSSVVDINFSCAVGSIGGSCTAGTWSIMPDYDIASQLFDLFGEGVFDHLALVFKTGNVCEREPGERGKPDCERGSNFAIYDFNFNTLLGGGLDLSSPYNLGGTFDLGSTFDGKGISHISVWARDPEFSDITRISEPRSMLLMLFALVLLAARYKVKHAIF
;
A
#
# COMPACT_ATOMS: atom_id res chain seq x y z
N MET A 1 5.13 60.41 21.52
CA MET A 1 6.15 60.19 20.47
C MET A 1 7.01 58.94 20.70
N LYS A 2 7.60 58.73 21.90
CA LYS A 2 8.46 57.54 22.17
C LYS A 2 7.72 56.19 22.11
N ILE A 3 6.43 56.14 22.43
CA ILE A 3 5.62 54.91 22.36
C ILE A 3 5.28 54.54 20.90
N LEU A 4 4.99 55.54 20.06
CA LEU A 4 4.69 55.35 18.64
C LEU A 4 5.90 54.79 17.88
N LEU A 5 7.11 55.29 18.18
CA LEU A 5 8.35 54.81 17.57
C LEU A 5 8.66 53.35 17.96
N LYS A 6 8.37 52.95 19.21
CA LYS A 6 8.55 51.56 19.67
C LYS A 6 7.57 50.60 19.00
N LEU A 7 6.31 51.02 18.80
CA LEU A 7 5.31 50.26 18.06
C LEU A 7 5.70 50.04 16.60
N ILE A 8 6.25 51.05 15.94
CA ILE A 8 6.72 50.95 14.56
C ILE A 8 7.91 49.99 14.44
N VAL A 9 8.89 50.06 15.35
CA VAL A 9 10.04 49.14 15.35
C VAL A 9 9.60 47.69 15.61
N PHE A 10 8.62 47.47 16.49
CA PHE A 10 8.07 46.14 16.74
C PHE A 10 7.32 45.59 15.52
N PHE A 11 6.55 46.44 14.82
CA PHE A 11 5.85 46.05 13.59
C PHE A 11 6.81 45.72 12.45
N VAL A 12 7.89 46.48 12.28
CA VAL A 12 8.92 46.22 11.26
C VAL A 12 9.66 44.90 11.55
N ALA A 13 9.93 44.58 12.83
CA ALA A 13 10.58 43.32 13.20
C ALA A 13 9.72 42.07 12.94
N ILE A 14 8.39 42.18 13.03
CA ILE A 14 7.45 41.08 12.70
C ILE A 14 7.35 40.87 11.19
N ILE A 15 7.44 41.94 10.39
CA ILE A 15 7.37 41.84 8.91
C ILE A 15 8.70 41.34 8.32
N SER A 16 9.82 41.48 9.04
CA SER A 16 11.15 41.08 8.59
C SER A 16 11.61 39.69 9.08
N SER A 17 10.74 38.89 9.69
CA SER A 17 11.09 37.49 9.94
C SER A 17 11.21 36.78 8.57
N PRO A 18 12.39 36.28 8.18
CA PRO A 18 12.44 35.36 7.06
C PRO A 18 11.50 34.20 7.39
N PHE A 19 10.54 33.94 6.52
CA PHE A 19 9.85 32.66 6.53
C PHE A 19 10.95 31.60 6.39
N ALA A 20 11.16 30.82 7.44
CA ALA A 20 11.83 29.54 7.26
C ALA A 20 10.93 28.74 6.32
N ASN A 21 11.47 28.28 5.18
CA ASN A 21 10.79 27.29 4.37
C ASN A 21 10.53 26.10 5.29
N ALA A 22 9.26 25.81 5.56
CA ALA A 22 8.90 24.50 6.05
C ALA A 22 9.44 23.51 5.02
N THR A 23 10.27 22.56 5.47
CA THR A 23 10.56 21.34 4.72
C THR A 23 9.23 20.84 4.21
N THR A 24 9.05 20.87 2.90
CA THR A 24 7.76 20.63 2.28
C THR A 24 7.43 19.18 2.58
N MET A 25 6.31 18.93 3.26
CA MET A 25 5.71 17.59 3.28
C MET A 25 5.65 17.08 1.83
N CYS A 26 5.61 15.77 1.62
CA CYS A 26 5.30 15.23 0.30
C CYS A 26 4.05 15.93 -0.27
N ALA A 27 4.03 16.18 -1.58
CA ALA A 27 2.86 16.70 -2.25
C ALA A 27 2.27 15.61 -3.13
N THR A 28 0.95 15.42 -3.11
CA THR A 28 0.26 14.44 -3.96
C THR A 28 0.59 14.61 -5.45
N SER A 29 0.91 15.83 -5.87
CA SER A 29 1.32 16.18 -7.22
C SER A 29 2.74 15.73 -7.60
N ASP A 30 3.57 15.31 -6.64
CA ASP A 30 4.92 14.81 -6.89
C ASP A 30 4.89 13.47 -7.67
N VAL A 31 3.79 12.71 -7.57
CA VAL A 31 3.61 11.43 -8.26
C VAL A 31 2.23 11.40 -8.91
N ASN A 32 2.19 11.15 -10.21
CA ASN A 32 0.96 11.19 -11.01
C ASN A 32 0.73 9.89 -11.76
N LEU A 33 -0.53 9.50 -11.87
CA LEU A 33 -1.06 8.52 -12.82
C LEU A 33 -1.42 9.25 -14.12
N THR A 34 -0.91 8.78 -15.26
CA THR A 34 -1.09 9.43 -16.56
C THR A 34 -1.63 8.48 -17.63
N ASP A 35 -1.54 7.18 -17.40
CA ASP A 35 -2.05 6.14 -18.29
C ASP A 35 -2.80 5.07 -17.50
N VAL A 36 -3.99 4.75 -17.98
CA VAL A 36 -4.80 3.64 -17.48
C VAL A 36 -5.39 2.92 -18.67
N GLN A 37 -5.14 1.61 -18.74
CA GLN A 37 -5.60 0.77 -19.83
C GLN A 37 -6.06 -0.58 -19.27
N LEU A 38 -7.30 -0.95 -19.54
CA LEU A 38 -7.81 -2.29 -19.22
C LEU A 38 -6.95 -3.35 -19.91
N VAL A 39 -6.52 -4.38 -19.17
CA VAL A 39 -5.74 -5.48 -19.74
C VAL A 39 -6.66 -6.36 -20.60
N PRO A 40 -6.33 -6.59 -21.88
CA PRO A 40 -7.18 -7.41 -22.76
C PRO A 40 -7.08 -8.90 -22.43
N GLU A 41 -8.24 -9.58 -22.35
CA GLU A 41 -8.38 -11.03 -22.09
C GLU A 41 -7.67 -11.91 -23.14
N VAL A 42 -7.44 -11.39 -24.34
CA VAL A 42 -6.79 -12.15 -25.42
C VAL A 42 -5.89 -11.26 -26.27
N GLN A 43 -4.60 -11.58 -26.36
CA GLN A 43 -3.70 -11.07 -27.40
C GLN A 43 -4.05 -11.71 -28.76
N VAL A 44 -5.22 -11.40 -29.32
CA VAL A 44 -5.54 -11.78 -30.70
C VAL A 44 -5.01 -10.69 -31.62
N ASP A 45 -3.85 -10.91 -32.22
CA ASP A 45 -3.48 -10.16 -33.40
C ASP A 45 -4.41 -10.58 -34.58
N PRO A 46 -4.97 -9.64 -35.38
CA PRO A 46 -4.80 -8.19 -35.34
C PRO A 46 -6.11 -7.52 -34.89
N PHE A 47 -6.42 -7.55 -33.59
CA PHE A 47 -7.21 -6.47 -33.04
C PHE A 47 -6.29 -5.27 -32.82
N PRO A 48 -6.73 -4.04 -33.15
CA PRO A 48 -5.95 -2.85 -32.81
C PRO A 48 -5.66 -2.88 -31.31
N ASN A 49 -4.40 -2.62 -30.93
CA ASN A 49 -3.97 -2.44 -29.54
C ASN A 49 -5.11 -1.78 -28.75
N PRO A 50 -5.52 -2.34 -27.58
CA PRO A 50 -6.56 -1.71 -26.78
C PRO A 50 -6.18 -0.24 -26.61
N PRO A 51 -7.09 0.72 -26.83
CA PRO A 51 -6.72 2.13 -26.79
C PRO A 51 -6.09 2.43 -25.43
N THR A 52 -4.80 2.75 -25.42
CA THR A 52 -4.16 3.38 -24.28
C THR A 52 -4.90 4.69 -24.06
N THR A 53 -5.66 4.75 -22.97
CA THR A 53 -6.39 5.96 -22.64
C THR A 53 -5.45 6.80 -21.82
N SER A 54 -4.70 7.67 -22.51
CA SER A 54 -4.00 8.75 -21.84
C SER A 54 -5.05 9.59 -21.12
N ILE A 55 -5.00 9.54 -19.79
CA ILE A 55 -5.83 10.36 -18.93
C ILE A 55 -5.08 11.67 -18.63
N PRO A 56 -5.80 12.76 -18.28
CA PRO A 56 -5.16 13.88 -17.63
C PRO A 56 -4.35 13.40 -16.43
N PRO A 57 -3.14 13.95 -16.18
CA PRO A 57 -2.35 13.60 -15.01
C PRO A 57 -3.21 13.71 -13.75
N THR A 58 -3.33 12.58 -13.06
CA THR A 58 -4.09 12.44 -11.83
C THR A 58 -3.09 12.24 -10.71
N GLU A 59 -3.09 13.15 -9.74
CA GLU A 59 -2.20 13.11 -8.58
C GLU A 59 -2.46 11.87 -7.71
N ALA A 60 -1.49 11.50 -6.86
CA ALA A 60 -1.71 10.51 -5.82
C ALA A 60 -2.90 10.89 -4.92
N SER A 61 -3.66 9.91 -4.44
CA SER A 61 -4.81 10.14 -3.54
C SER A 61 -4.35 10.71 -2.19
N ALA A 62 -3.21 10.24 -1.71
CA ALA A 62 -2.61 10.69 -0.46
C ALA A 62 -1.10 10.49 -0.48
N CYS A 63 -0.40 11.15 0.44
CA CYS A 63 1.00 10.90 0.66
C CYS A 63 1.35 11.01 2.16
N VAL A 64 2.36 10.24 2.56
CA VAL A 64 3.01 10.31 3.87
C VAL A 64 4.50 10.41 3.62
N GLY A 65 5.17 11.45 4.10
CA GLY A 65 6.54 11.67 3.64
C GLY A 65 7.42 12.53 4.51
N LEU A 66 8.70 12.51 4.10
CA LEU A 66 9.87 12.92 4.88
C LEU A 66 10.07 12.12 6.16
N LEU A 67 9.69 10.84 6.10
CA LEU A 67 9.99 9.89 7.16
C LEU A 67 11.50 9.65 7.20
N SER A 68 12.09 9.82 8.38
CA SER A 68 13.52 9.64 8.58
C SER A 68 13.89 8.16 8.63
N GLY A 69 15.10 7.79 8.22
CA GLY A 69 15.59 6.40 8.32
C GLY A 69 15.14 5.47 7.19
N ASN A 70 15.07 4.18 7.51
CA ASN A 70 14.80 3.09 6.57
C ASN A 70 13.31 2.73 6.49
N ASP A 71 12.84 2.42 5.28
CA ASP A 71 11.50 1.93 4.97
C ASP A 71 11.39 0.42 5.29
N LYS A 72 11.59 0.10 6.57
CA LYS A 72 11.63 -1.28 7.09
C LYS A 72 10.57 -1.47 8.18
N PRO A 73 10.23 -2.70 8.56
CA PRO A 73 10.66 -3.97 7.96
C PRO A 73 10.01 -4.22 6.59
N SER A 74 10.70 -5.00 5.75
CA SER A 74 10.02 -5.70 4.66
C SER A 74 9.30 -6.91 5.23
N PRO A 75 8.26 -7.44 4.57
CA PRO A 75 7.59 -8.65 5.02
C PRO A 75 8.56 -9.81 5.19
N SER A 76 8.32 -10.63 6.20
CA SER A 76 9.11 -11.82 6.54
C SER A 76 8.25 -13.06 6.80
N GLY A 77 6.94 -12.88 6.90
CA GLY A 77 5.94 -13.94 6.94
C GLY A 77 5.48 -14.33 5.54
N HIS A 78 4.17 -14.47 5.39
CA HIS A 78 3.55 -14.96 4.16
C HIS A 78 3.46 -13.88 3.07
N ASN A 79 3.61 -12.59 3.41
CA ASN A 79 3.43 -11.47 2.49
C ASN A 79 2.05 -11.50 1.79
N ILE A 80 1.00 -11.65 2.61
CA ILE A 80 -0.39 -11.60 2.15
C ILE A 80 -1.17 -10.42 2.76
N GLY A 81 -0.52 -9.56 3.55
CA GLY A 81 -1.17 -8.41 4.19
C GLY A 81 -1.57 -8.59 5.66
N GLU A 82 -1.12 -9.68 6.28
CA GLU A 82 -1.31 -9.95 7.71
C GLU A 82 -0.74 -8.82 8.59
N TYR A 83 -1.45 -8.50 9.68
CA TYR A 83 -0.97 -7.56 10.68
C TYR A 83 0.42 -7.94 11.21
N GLY A 84 1.30 -6.95 11.29
CA GLY A 84 2.69 -7.11 11.73
C GLY A 84 3.64 -7.64 10.66
N ASP A 85 3.18 -7.99 9.44
CA ASP A 85 4.05 -8.46 8.36
C ASP A 85 4.49 -7.34 7.42
N GLY A 86 5.42 -6.50 7.90
CA GLY A 86 6.03 -5.41 7.13
C GLY A 86 5.51 -4.00 7.47
N LEU A 87 6.18 -2.99 6.91
CA LEU A 87 5.98 -1.57 7.25
C LEU A 87 4.52 -1.11 7.18
N LEU A 88 3.83 -1.38 6.05
CA LEU A 88 2.45 -0.92 5.84
C LEU A 88 1.41 -1.79 6.56
N ASN A 89 1.81 -2.94 7.11
CA ASN A 89 0.96 -3.80 7.93
C ASN A 89 1.14 -3.57 9.43
N GLY A 90 1.69 -2.41 9.84
CA GLY A 90 1.80 -2.06 11.26
C GLY A 90 3.00 -2.68 11.99
N ALA A 91 3.91 -3.37 11.29
CA ALA A 91 5.08 -3.95 11.94
C ALA A 91 5.96 -2.90 12.62
N ALA A 92 6.48 -3.23 13.80
CA ALA A 92 7.43 -2.40 14.51
C ALA A 92 8.72 -2.20 13.69
N GLN A 93 9.28 -0.99 13.74
CA GLN A 93 10.49 -0.66 12.99
C GLN A 93 11.67 -1.57 13.34
N THR A 94 12.39 -1.99 12.31
CA THR A 94 13.66 -2.71 12.45
C THR A 94 14.79 -1.91 11.80
N GLY A 95 16.03 -2.11 12.26
CA GLY A 95 17.20 -1.50 11.62
C GLY A 95 17.45 -0.02 11.96
N GLY A 96 16.91 0.48 13.08
CA GLY A 96 17.32 1.78 13.65
C GLY A 96 16.72 3.01 12.97
N ASN A 97 15.50 2.90 12.45
CA ASN A 97 14.75 4.06 11.96
C ASN A 97 14.55 5.09 13.10
N PRO A 98 15.01 6.35 12.97
CA PRO A 98 14.90 7.37 14.03
C PRO A 98 13.58 8.15 14.02
N ASP A 99 12.69 7.88 13.07
CA ASP A 99 11.43 8.62 12.91
C ASP A 99 10.47 8.32 14.06
N GLY A 100 10.00 9.37 14.74
CA GLY A 100 9.12 9.25 15.91
C GLY A 100 7.72 8.72 15.60
N SER A 101 7.28 8.77 14.34
CA SER A 101 6.00 8.19 13.91
C SER A 101 6.08 6.69 13.63
N LEU A 102 7.30 6.14 13.57
CA LEU A 102 7.53 4.74 13.27
C LEU A 102 8.30 4.00 14.38
N ASN A 103 9.11 4.71 15.17
CA ASN A 103 9.94 4.15 16.23
C ASN A 103 9.70 4.89 17.56
N PRO A 104 9.42 4.21 18.69
CA PRO A 104 9.39 2.75 18.89
C PRO A 104 8.16 2.02 18.34
N TYR A 105 7.09 2.73 18.02
CA TYR A 105 5.83 2.15 17.56
C TYR A 105 5.47 2.72 16.19
N ASN A 106 4.85 1.88 15.36
CA ASN A 106 4.38 2.28 14.04
C ASN A 106 3.03 3.00 14.18
N THR A 107 3.05 4.30 14.45
CA THR A 107 1.82 5.05 14.73
C THR A 107 0.95 5.30 13.49
N LEU A 108 1.51 5.07 12.31
CA LEU A 108 0.90 5.42 11.02
C LEU A 108 0.14 4.24 10.40
N PHE A 109 0.68 3.03 10.52
CA PHE A 109 0.17 1.85 9.81
C PHE A 109 -0.32 0.74 10.75
N ASP A 110 -0.13 0.89 12.07
CA ASP A 110 -0.64 -0.06 13.06
C ASP A 110 -2.13 0.21 13.37
N PRO A 111 -3.05 -0.70 13.02
CA PRO A 111 -4.48 -0.55 13.30
C PRO A 111 -4.81 -0.63 14.79
N PHE A 112 -3.88 -1.06 15.63
CA PHE A 112 -4.06 -1.21 17.08
C PHE A 112 -3.23 -0.20 17.88
N TYR A 113 -2.53 0.73 17.23
CA TYR A 113 -1.79 1.76 17.96
C TYR A 113 -2.73 2.64 18.79
N ASN A 114 -2.39 2.78 20.07
CA ASN A 114 -3.12 3.60 21.02
C ASN A 114 -2.31 4.84 21.40
N GLU A 115 -2.72 6.01 20.90
CA GLU A 115 -2.06 7.28 21.25
C GLU A 115 -2.16 7.62 22.75
N ALA A 116 -3.25 7.23 23.41
CA ALA A 116 -3.48 7.51 24.82
C ALA A 116 -2.62 6.63 25.74
N ASP A 117 -2.29 5.41 25.30
CA ASP A 117 -1.42 4.49 26.03
C ASP A 117 -0.57 3.64 25.07
N PRO A 118 0.55 4.18 24.56
CA PRO A 118 1.39 3.48 23.58
C PRO A 118 2.02 2.16 24.08
N LEU A 119 1.96 1.88 25.39
CA LEU A 119 2.46 0.63 25.96
C LEU A 119 1.39 -0.48 25.97
N ASN A 120 0.13 -0.11 25.78
CA ASN A 120 -1.02 -1.01 25.75
C ASN A 120 -1.77 -0.78 24.43
N PRO A 121 -1.39 -1.48 23.34
CA PRO A 121 -2.11 -1.38 22.07
C PRO A 121 -3.56 -1.84 22.26
N LEU A 122 -4.44 -1.33 21.40
CA LEU A 122 -5.84 -1.72 21.36
C LEU A 122 -5.95 -3.22 21.09
N ALA A 123 -7.01 -3.84 21.63
CA ALA A 123 -7.22 -5.26 21.46
C ALA A 123 -7.49 -5.62 20.00
N MET A 124 -6.79 -6.66 19.51
CA MET A 124 -6.96 -7.19 18.16
C MET A 124 -8.38 -7.73 17.91
N ASP A 125 -9.10 -8.11 18.97
CA ASP A 125 -10.50 -8.55 18.90
C ASP A 125 -11.52 -7.39 18.76
N GLY A 126 -11.04 -6.17 18.46
CA GLY A 126 -11.88 -4.97 18.30
C GLY A 126 -12.58 -4.49 19.58
N SER A 127 -12.41 -5.17 20.73
CA SER A 127 -13.11 -4.82 21.99
C SER A 127 -12.69 -3.47 22.57
N GLU A 128 -11.51 -2.97 22.19
CA GLU A 128 -11.00 -1.65 22.54
C GLU A 128 -10.99 -0.67 21.35
N GLY A 129 -11.46 -1.09 20.18
CA GLY A 129 -11.52 -0.30 18.94
C GLY A 129 -10.25 -0.35 18.09
N TYR A 130 -10.17 0.52 17.10
CA TYR A 130 -9.03 0.64 16.17
C TYR A 130 -8.41 2.04 16.23
N ASN A 131 -7.15 2.15 15.80
CA ASN A 131 -6.46 3.41 15.58
C ASN A 131 -7.24 4.23 14.52
N PRO A 132 -7.81 5.39 14.89
CA PRO A 132 -8.59 6.19 13.95
C PRO A 132 -7.73 6.99 12.97
N ASN A 133 -6.41 7.04 13.18
CA ASN A 133 -5.47 7.88 12.45
C ASN A 133 -4.57 7.06 11.50
N LEU A 134 -5.09 5.94 10.98
CA LEU A 134 -4.39 5.13 9.99
C LEU A 134 -4.10 5.93 8.72
N ALA A 135 -2.89 5.75 8.19
CA ALA A 135 -2.53 6.27 6.89
C ALA A 135 -3.12 5.41 5.76
N PHE A 136 -3.64 6.09 4.73
CA PHE A 136 -4.19 5.53 3.47
C PHE A 136 -5.49 4.75 3.58
N ILE A 137 -5.63 3.92 4.62
CA ILE A 137 -6.83 3.12 4.87
C ILE A 137 -7.55 3.58 6.13
N SER A 138 -8.79 3.14 6.29
CA SER A 138 -9.60 3.33 7.47
C SER A 138 -9.86 1.99 8.17
N PRO A 139 -10.29 1.98 9.44
CA PRO A 139 -10.62 0.74 10.14
C PRO A 139 -11.69 -0.12 9.47
N SER A 140 -12.56 0.45 8.63
CA SER A 140 -13.53 -0.34 7.86
C SER A 140 -12.91 -1.13 6.73
N ASP A 141 -11.68 -0.80 6.35
CA ASP A 141 -10.96 -1.41 5.24
C ASP A 141 -10.06 -2.57 5.72
N LEU A 142 -10.02 -2.87 7.03
CA LEU A 142 -9.27 -4.00 7.57
C LEU A 142 -9.88 -5.32 7.08
N GLN A 143 -9.07 -6.37 7.00
CA GLN A 143 -9.44 -7.69 6.47
C GLN A 143 -9.21 -8.77 7.52
N ASP A 144 -9.67 -9.98 7.22
CA ASP A 144 -9.54 -11.16 8.07
C ASP A 144 -8.86 -12.26 7.23
N PHE A 145 -7.53 -12.32 7.30
CA PHE A 145 -6.70 -13.25 6.53
C PHE A 145 -6.17 -14.42 7.34
N ASP A 146 -6.04 -14.27 8.66
CA ASP A 146 -5.53 -15.34 9.51
C ASP A 146 -6.52 -16.52 9.64
N GLY A 147 -7.76 -16.33 9.16
CA GLY A 147 -8.75 -17.38 9.03
C GLY A 147 -9.01 -18.08 10.36
N LEU A 148 -8.74 -17.40 11.47
CA LEU A 148 -9.16 -17.82 12.79
C LEU A 148 -10.68 -17.68 12.80
N ASP A 149 -11.36 -18.71 12.28
CA ASP A 149 -12.78 -19.00 12.50
C ASP A 149 -12.98 -19.37 13.98
N ASP A 150 -12.55 -18.47 14.87
CA ASP A 150 -12.72 -18.50 16.31
C ASP A 150 -14.15 -18.04 16.69
N GLY A 151 -14.97 -17.77 15.68
CA GLY A 151 -16.36 -17.33 15.79
C GLY A 151 -16.51 -15.83 15.95
N ASN A 152 -15.47 -15.03 15.67
CA ASN A 152 -15.57 -13.58 15.55
C ASN A 152 -15.24 -13.09 14.12
N ASP A 153 -15.91 -12.03 13.70
CA ASP A 153 -15.73 -11.39 12.38
C ASP A 153 -14.72 -10.22 12.49
N TYR A 154 -13.69 -10.33 13.35
CA TYR A 154 -12.79 -9.20 13.62
C TYR A 154 -11.74 -9.06 12.52
N LYS A 155 -11.92 -8.00 11.73
CA LYS A 155 -11.00 -7.58 10.69
C LYS A 155 -9.76 -6.92 11.31
N THR A 156 -8.63 -7.62 11.30
CA THR A 156 -7.39 -7.16 11.94
C THR A 156 -6.26 -6.81 10.98
N ASP A 157 -6.38 -7.25 9.73
CA ASP A 157 -5.28 -7.22 8.77
C ASP A 157 -5.37 -5.99 7.85
N PRO A 158 -4.33 -5.14 7.77
CA PRO A 158 -4.33 -3.99 6.87
C PRO A 158 -4.42 -4.34 5.38
N GLY A 159 -3.88 -5.51 5.00
CA GLY A 159 -4.03 -6.07 3.67
C GLY A 159 -2.95 -5.68 2.65
N TRP A 160 -1.83 -5.09 3.08
CA TRP A 160 -0.78 -4.66 2.16
C TRP A 160 0.18 -5.79 1.77
N VAL A 161 0.25 -6.07 0.48
CA VAL A 161 1.16 -7.03 -0.14
C VAL A 161 2.36 -6.30 -0.71
N TYR A 162 3.57 -6.69 -0.31
CA TYR A 162 4.80 -6.16 -0.85
C TYR A 162 5.13 -6.81 -2.20
N LEU A 163 5.20 -6.01 -3.27
CA LEU A 163 5.47 -6.51 -4.62
C LEU A 163 6.97 -6.60 -4.91
N GLY A 164 7.77 -5.73 -4.30
CA GLY A 164 9.21 -5.70 -4.49
C GLY A 164 9.81 -4.30 -4.47
N LYS A 165 11.03 -4.17 -5.00
CA LYS A 165 11.75 -2.89 -5.10
C LYS A 165 12.75 -2.84 -6.25
N ASP A 166 13.05 -1.64 -6.74
CA ASP A 166 14.15 -1.37 -7.67
C ASP A 166 15.23 -0.52 -6.98
N GLU A 167 16.48 -1.01 -7.00
CA GLU A 167 17.67 -0.35 -6.43
C GLU A 167 18.66 0.15 -7.51
N GLY A 168 18.22 0.25 -8.77
CA GLY A 168 19.03 0.66 -9.92
C GLY A 168 19.50 -0.48 -10.82
N GLY A 169 19.23 -1.74 -10.44
CA GLY A 169 19.54 -2.94 -11.22
C GLY A 169 18.33 -3.51 -11.99
N GLY A 170 17.18 -2.84 -11.94
CA GLY A 170 15.88 -3.38 -12.33
C GLY A 170 15.07 -3.84 -11.13
N PHE A 171 13.79 -4.12 -11.35
CA PHE A 171 12.87 -4.48 -10.29
C PHE A 171 13.15 -5.88 -9.73
N SER A 172 13.41 -5.94 -8.43
CA SER A 172 13.54 -7.18 -7.64
C SER A 172 12.21 -7.50 -7.00
N TYR A 173 11.54 -8.52 -7.54
CA TYR A 173 10.23 -8.97 -7.10
C TYR A 173 10.27 -9.73 -5.76
N SER A 174 9.18 -9.62 -5.01
CA SER A 174 8.90 -10.43 -3.82
C SER A 174 8.17 -11.73 -4.19
N THR A 175 7.92 -12.55 -3.18
CA THR A 175 7.01 -13.70 -3.24
C THR A 175 5.77 -13.39 -2.41
N ALA A 176 4.59 -13.64 -2.94
CA ALA A 176 3.33 -13.55 -2.20
C ALA A 176 2.86 -14.94 -1.79
N GLY A 177 2.23 -15.06 -0.62
CA GLY A 177 1.78 -16.33 -0.07
C GLY A 177 2.91 -17.29 0.33
N SER A 178 4.09 -16.76 0.66
CA SER A 178 5.28 -17.58 0.96
C SER A 178 4.98 -18.60 2.05
N GLY A 179 5.07 -19.90 1.75
CA GLY A 179 4.78 -20.97 2.71
C GLY A 179 3.30 -21.38 2.82
N LEU A 180 2.41 -20.79 2.02
CA LEU A 180 1.01 -21.17 1.90
C LEU A 180 0.74 -21.93 0.58
N PRO A 181 -0.31 -22.77 0.50
CA PRO A 181 -0.83 -23.23 -0.78
C PRO A 181 -1.19 -22.01 -1.64
N GLY A 182 -0.74 -21.98 -2.90
CA GLY A 182 -0.96 -20.83 -3.78
C GLY A 182 0.20 -19.83 -3.81
N GLU A 183 1.32 -20.09 -3.11
CA GLU A 183 2.55 -19.28 -3.21
C GLU A 183 2.88 -18.94 -4.67
N THR A 184 3.13 -17.66 -4.91
CA THR A 184 3.37 -17.13 -6.25
C THR A 184 4.49 -16.11 -6.26
N LEU A 185 5.34 -16.20 -7.29
CA LEU A 185 6.34 -15.18 -7.55
C LEU A 185 5.63 -13.99 -8.18
N VAL A 186 5.76 -12.80 -7.58
CA VAL A 186 5.13 -11.59 -8.12
C VAL A 186 5.60 -11.33 -9.56
N SER A 187 6.86 -11.66 -9.89
CA SER A 187 7.40 -11.56 -11.25
C SER A 187 6.72 -12.42 -12.29
N SER A 188 5.85 -13.37 -11.89
CA SER A 188 5.14 -14.24 -12.82
C SER A 188 3.76 -13.73 -13.21
N VAL A 189 3.27 -12.68 -12.54
CA VAL A 189 1.89 -12.19 -12.70
C VAL A 189 1.81 -10.68 -12.93
N VAL A 190 2.89 -9.93 -12.69
CA VAL A 190 2.94 -8.49 -12.91
C VAL A 190 4.33 -8.03 -13.32
N ASP A 191 4.37 -7.19 -14.34
CA ASP A 191 5.56 -6.47 -14.76
C ASP A 191 5.59 -5.08 -14.16
N ILE A 192 6.65 -4.77 -13.40
CA ILE A 192 6.86 -3.48 -12.75
C ILE A 192 8.15 -2.87 -13.28
N ASN A 193 8.09 -1.61 -13.72
CA ASN A 193 9.24 -0.92 -14.25
C ASN A 193 9.28 0.55 -13.82
N PHE A 194 10.49 1.02 -13.55
CA PHE A 194 10.79 2.41 -13.28
C PHE A 194 11.85 2.91 -14.25
N SER A 195 11.71 4.16 -14.70
CA SER A 195 12.72 4.81 -15.52
C SER A 195 13.02 6.20 -14.98
N CYS A 196 14.27 6.62 -15.06
CA CYS A 196 14.69 7.95 -14.63
C CYS A 196 14.79 8.87 -15.84
N ALA A 197 14.26 10.09 -15.70
CA ALA A 197 14.41 11.13 -16.71
C ALA A 197 15.89 11.52 -16.88
N VAL A 198 16.64 11.55 -15.77
CA VAL A 198 18.08 11.81 -15.72
C VAL A 198 18.73 10.90 -14.67
N GLY A 199 19.89 10.32 -15.01
CA GLY A 199 20.64 9.46 -14.10
C GLY A 199 20.04 8.06 -13.99
N SER A 200 20.19 7.43 -12.82
CA SER A 200 19.68 6.10 -12.52
C SER A 200 19.19 6.03 -11.07
N ILE A 201 18.27 5.10 -10.79
CA ILE A 201 17.92 4.69 -9.43
C ILE A 201 19.20 4.16 -8.76
N GLY A 202 19.33 4.35 -7.45
CA GLY A 202 20.58 4.10 -6.72
C GLY A 202 21.64 5.19 -6.94
N GLY A 203 21.32 6.22 -7.73
CA GLY A 203 22.24 7.28 -8.16
C GLY A 203 21.63 8.67 -7.99
N SER A 204 21.58 9.44 -9.08
CA SER A 204 21.13 10.85 -9.10
C SER A 204 19.69 11.03 -9.60
N CYS A 205 18.89 9.97 -9.62
CA CYS A 205 17.52 10.04 -10.11
C CYS A 205 16.63 10.82 -9.14
N THR A 206 15.97 11.86 -9.63
CA THR A 206 15.00 12.65 -8.86
C THR A 206 13.62 12.66 -9.49
N ALA A 207 13.52 12.36 -10.79
CA ALA A 207 12.29 12.37 -11.55
C ALA A 207 12.32 11.27 -12.62
N GLY A 208 11.15 10.81 -13.04
CA GLY A 208 11.04 9.64 -13.91
C GLY A 208 9.62 9.19 -14.21
N THR A 209 9.51 7.97 -14.72
CA THR A 209 8.25 7.29 -15.02
C THR A 209 8.16 5.96 -14.28
N TRP A 210 6.94 5.49 -14.07
CA TRP A 210 6.65 4.19 -13.50
C TRP A 210 5.55 3.50 -14.30
N SER A 211 5.56 2.17 -14.30
CA SER A 211 4.50 1.36 -14.89
C SER A 211 4.31 0.06 -14.12
N ILE A 212 3.06 -0.38 -14.01
CA ILE A 212 2.64 -1.65 -13.43
C ILE A 212 1.68 -2.30 -14.42
N MET A 213 2.05 -3.47 -14.90
CA MET A 213 1.36 -4.17 -15.98
C MET A 213 1.06 -5.60 -15.51
N PRO A 214 -0.09 -5.83 -14.86
CA PRO A 214 -0.50 -7.16 -14.45
C PRO A 214 -0.91 -8.02 -15.65
N ASP A 215 -0.77 -9.32 -15.52
CA ASP A 215 -1.33 -10.30 -16.45
C ASP A 215 -2.86 -10.26 -16.43
N TYR A 216 -3.48 -10.60 -17.56
CA TYR A 216 -4.94 -10.53 -17.71
C TYR A 216 -5.69 -11.48 -16.78
N ASP A 217 -5.05 -12.58 -16.36
CA ASP A 217 -5.60 -13.64 -15.53
C ASP A 217 -5.11 -13.56 -14.09
N ILE A 218 -4.46 -12.46 -13.67
CA ILE A 218 -3.90 -12.26 -12.33
C ILE A 218 -4.91 -12.57 -11.22
N ALA A 219 -6.17 -12.11 -11.34
CA ALA A 219 -7.21 -12.35 -10.34
C ALA A 219 -7.48 -13.86 -10.17
N SER A 220 -7.44 -14.63 -11.27
CA SER A 220 -7.64 -16.08 -11.22
C SER A 220 -6.42 -16.83 -10.69
N GLN A 221 -5.21 -16.33 -10.96
CA GLN A 221 -3.98 -16.95 -10.46
C GLN A 221 -3.77 -16.69 -8.96
N LEU A 222 -4.26 -15.55 -8.48
CA LEU A 222 -4.13 -15.15 -7.09
C LEU A 222 -5.38 -15.43 -6.24
N PHE A 223 -6.43 -15.98 -6.84
CA PHE A 223 -7.72 -16.23 -6.18
C PHE A 223 -7.58 -17.03 -4.87
N ASP A 224 -6.70 -18.03 -4.84
CA ASP A 224 -6.48 -18.85 -3.65
C ASP A 224 -5.84 -18.07 -2.48
N LEU A 225 -5.20 -16.93 -2.77
CA LEU A 225 -4.54 -16.07 -1.78
C LEU A 225 -5.36 -14.83 -1.42
N PHE A 226 -5.99 -14.18 -2.41
CA PHE A 226 -6.57 -12.83 -2.31
C PHE A 226 -8.05 -12.76 -2.75
N GLY A 227 -8.66 -13.88 -3.15
CA GLY A 227 -10.06 -13.90 -3.56
C GLY A 227 -10.36 -13.18 -4.88
N GLU A 228 -11.57 -12.60 -5.00
CA GLU A 228 -12.10 -12.07 -6.28
C GLU A 228 -11.66 -10.63 -6.58
N GLY A 229 -10.39 -10.34 -6.81
CA GLY A 229 -9.98 -8.98 -7.16
C GLY A 229 -8.55 -8.82 -7.61
N VAL A 230 -8.14 -7.56 -7.82
CA VAL A 230 -6.77 -7.23 -8.23
C VAL A 230 -6.04 -6.44 -7.14
N PHE A 231 -6.45 -5.20 -6.91
CA PHE A 231 -5.97 -4.36 -5.80
C PHE A 231 -6.83 -3.08 -5.75
N ASP A 232 -7.10 -2.55 -4.56
CA ASP A 232 -7.85 -1.31 -4.39
C ASP A 232 -6.97 -0.10 -4.06
N HIS A 233 -5.75 -0.37 -3.58
CA HIS A 233 -4.71 0.62 -3.41
C HIS A 233 -3.37 0.20 -4.03
N LEU A 234 -2.61 1.20 -4.46
CA LEU A 234 -1.22 1.07 -4.87
C LEU A 234 -0.36 2.11 -4.16
N ALA A 235 0.60 1.65 -3.36
CA ALA A 235 1.54 2.51 -2.66
C ALA A 235 2.95 2.42 -3.27
N LEU A 236 3.49 3.57 -3.67
CA LEU A 236 4.86 3.73 -4.15
C LEU A 236 5.71 4.40 -3.07
N VAL A 237 6.75 3.71 -2.62
CA VAL A 237 7.68 4.19 -1.59
C VAL A 237 8.97 4.62 -2.24
N PHE A 238 9.31 5.90 -2.14
CA PHE A 238 10.55 6.45 -2.66
C PHE A 238 11.50 6.75 -1.52
N LYS A 239 12.68 6.14 -1.56
CA LYS A 239 13.71 6.34 -0.55
C LYS A 239 14.92 7.05 -1.14
N THR A 240 15.50 7.97 -0.39
CA THR A 240 16.77 8.62 -0.75
C THR A 240 17.99 7.84 -0.27
N GLY A 241 19.16 8.14 -0.83
CA GLY A 241 20.42 7.75 -0.19
C GLY A 241 20.62 8.47 1.15
N ASN A 242 21.65 8.11 1.91
CA ASN A 242 21.99 8.85 3.12
C ASN A 242 22.21 10.33 2.82
N VAL A 243 21.43 11.19 3.46
CA VAL A 243 21.52 12.64 3.32
C VAL A 243 22.51 13.15 4.36
N CYS A 244 23.75 13.36 3.94
CA CYS A 244 24.71 14.12 4.72
C CYS A 244 24.52 15.60 4.38
N GLU A 245 23.82 16.34 5.25
CA GLU A 245 23.78 17.80 5.17
C GLU A 245 25.10 18.37 5.71
N ARG A 246 25.54 19.47 5.10
CA ARG A 246 26.67 20.27 5.59
C ARG A 246 26.12 21.66 5.86
N GLU A 247 26.16 22.08 7.12
CA GLU A 247 25.82 23.46 7.46
C GLU A 247 26.71 24.43 6.65
N PRO A 248 26.15 25.51 6.06
CA PRO A 248 26.93 26.48 5.31
C PRO A 248 28.06 27.07 6.17
N GLY A 249 29.31 26.75 5.84
CA GLY A 249 30.50 27.30 6.50
C GLY A 249 31.29 26.32 7.37
N GLU A 250 30.78 25.10 7.60
CA GLU A 250 31.53 24.09 8.34
C GLU A 250 32.69 23.50 7.53
N ARG A 251 33.86 23.29 8.14
CA ARG A 251 35.01 22.58 7.56
C ARG A 251 35.18 21.23 8.27
N GLY A 252 34.90 20.14 7.57
CA GLY A 252 34.97 18.78 8.11
C GLY A 252 34.25 17.76 7.23
N LYS A 253 34.22 16.49 7.65
CA LYS A 253 33.32 15.47 7.08
C LYS A 253 31.88 15.88 7.47
N PRO A 254 30.93 15.93 6.52
CA PRO A 254 29.55 16.32 6.84
C PRO A 254 28.97 15.38 7.88
N ASP A 255 28.27 15.94 8.87
CA ASP A 255 27.55 15.14 9.85
C ASP A 255 26.40 14.46 9.13
N CYS A 256 26.48 13.14 9.01
CA CYS A 256 25.44 12.33 8.38
C CYS A 256 24.35 11.95 9.40
N GLU A 257 24.14 12.79 10.42
CA GLU A 257 23.20 12.51 11.52
C GLU A 257 21.75 12.36 11.01
N ARG A 258 21.39 12.98 9.88
CA ARG A 258 20.02 12.95 9.33
C ARG A 258 19.64 11.69 8.56
N GLY A 259 20.58 10.77 8.31
CA GLY A 259 20.27 9.50 7.64
C GLY A 259 19.62 9.66 6.26
N SER A 260 19.09 8.57 5.72
CA SER A 260 18.22 8.58 4.53
C SER A 260 16.79 9.01 4.89
N ASN A 261 16.01 9.52 3.94
CA ASN A 261 14.58 9.78 4.11
C ASN A 261 13.75 8.97 3.11
N PHE A 262 12.45 8.83 3.37
CA PHE A 262 11.52 8.27 2.40
C PHE A 262 10.14 8.94 2.45
N ALA A 263 9.39 8.76 1.37
CA ALA A 263 8.01 9.18 1.23
C ALA A 263 7.20 8.10 0.51
N ILE A 264 5.94 7.98 0.87
CA ILE A 264 4.99 6.98 0.39
C ILE A 264 3.84 7.73 -0.28
N TYR A 265 3.49 7.34 -1.50
CA TYR A 265 2.40 7.90 -2.27
C TYR A 265 1.40 6.80 -2.55
N ASP A 266 0.14 7.03 -2.19
CA ASP A 266 -0.95 6.07 -2.33
C ASP A 266 -1.91 6.49 -3.44
N PHE A 267 -2.28 5.53 -4.28
CA PHE A 267 -3.38 5.63 -5.23
C PHE A 267 -4.53 4.76 -4.74
N ASN A 268 -5.57 5.39 -4.20
CA ASN A 268 -6.80 4.73 -3.78
C ASN A 268 -7.78 4.66 -4.96
N PHE A 269 -7.88 3.51 -5.62
CA PHE A 269 -8.72 3.33 -6.82
C PHE A 269 -10.22 3.30 -6.54
N ASN A 270 -10.65 3.13 -5.28
CA ASN A 270 -12.06 3.30 -4.89
C ASN A 270 -12.55 4.74 -5.07
N THR A 271 -11.64 5.72 -5.00
CA THR A 271 -11.97 7.16 -5.09
C THR A 271 -11.35 7.82 -6.32
N LEU A 272 -10.22 7.31 -6.80
CA LEU A 272 -9.54 7.81 -7.99
C LEU A 272 -10.45 7.71 -9.22
N LEU A 273 -10.29 8.64 -10.15
CA LEU A 273 -11.06 8.69 -11.40
C LEU A 273 -12.59 8.71 -11.18
N GLY A 274 -13.04 9.20 -10.02
CA GLY A 274 -14.44 9.25 -9.63
C GLY A 274 -15.03 7.92 -9.17
N GLY A 275 -14.20 6.96 -8.73
CA GLY A 275 -14.61 5.61 -8.36
C GLY A 275 -15.05 4.77 -9.55
N GLY A 276 -14.56 5.12 -10.75
CA GLY A 276 -15.00 4.53 -12.02
C GLY A 276 -14.19 3.32 -12.50
N LEU A 277 -13.20 2.87 -11.74
CA LEU A 277 -12.43 1.67 -12.08
C LEU A 277 -13.13 0.42 -11.54
N ASP A 278 -13.21 -0.60 -12.38
CA ASP A 278 -13.77 -1.90 -12.00
C ASP A 278 -12.67 -2.77 -11.39
N LEU A 279 -12.63 -2.86 -10.06
CA LEU A 279 -11.59 -3.60 -9.34
C LEU A 279 -11.63 -5.13 -9.55
N SER A 280 -12.64 -5.65 -10.26
CA SER A 280 -12.69 -7.05 -10.68
C SER A 280 -11.83 -7.32 -11.93
N SER A 281 -11.34 -6.28 -12.60
CA SER A 281 -10.55 -6.40 -13.83
C SER A 281 -9.16 -5.77 -13.68
N PRO A 282 -8.10 -6.39 -14.26
CA PRO A 282 -6.76 -5.84 -14.21
C PRO A 282 -6.59 -4.65 -15.18
N TYR A 283 -5.82 -3.65 -14.74
CA TYR A 283 -5.44 -2.49 -15.54
C TYR A 283 -3.92 -2.34 -15.60
N ASN A 284 -3.40 -2.04 -16.79
CA ASN A 284 -2.08 -1.46 -16.96
C ASN A 284 -2.13 -0.02 -16.45
N LEU A 285 -1.20 0.31 -15.56
CA LEU A 285 -1.07 1.61 -14.94
C LEU A 285 0.28 2.20 -15.29
N GLY A 286 0.29 3.49 -15.62
CA GLY A 286 1.50 4.21 -15.95
C GLY A 286 1.45 5.64 -15.44
N GLY A 287 2.62 6.17 -15.10
CA GLY A 287 2.70 7.49 -14.48
C GLY A 287 4.08 8.11 -14.47
N THR A 288 4.16 9.27 -13.82
CA THR A 288 5.38 10.06 -13.67
C THR A 288 5.62 10.42 -12.22
N PHE A 289 6.87 10.62 -11.83
CA PHE A 289 7.23 11.18 -10.54
C PHE A 289 8.28 12.29 -10.70
N ASP A 290 8.23 13.32 -9.84
CA ASP A 290 9.28 14.32 -9.66
C ASP A 290 9.40 14.66 -8.17
N LEU A 291 10.47 14.17 -7.55
CA LEU A 291 10.76 14.26 -6.13
C LEU A 291 11.96 15.17 -5.86
N GLY A 292 12.36 15.95 -6.86
CA GLY A 292 13.48 16.89 -6.76
C GLY A 292 13.26 17.94 -5.67
N SER A 293 12.04 18.45 -5.51
CA SER A 293 11.69 19.35 -4.39
C SER A 293 11.52 18.61 -3.08
N THR A 294 10.82 17.47 -3.10
CA THR A 294 10.48 16.69 -1.90
C THR A 294 11.72 16.26 -1.13
N PHE A 295 12.78 15.89 -1.85
CA PHE A 295 14.01 15.41 -1.26
C PHE A 295 15.19 16.38 -1.42
N ASP A 296 14.95 17.68 -1.60
CA ASP A 296 16.01 18.70 -1.73
C ASP A 296 17.09 18.33 -2.77
N GLY A 297 16.65 17.79 -3.90
CA GLY A 297 17.48 17.36 -5.03
C GLY A 297 18.30 16.10 -4.77
N LYS A 298 18.02 15.35 -3.70
CA LYS A 298 18.71 14.10 -3.39
C LYS A 298 18.18 12.98 -4.27
N GLY A 299 19.11 12.17 -4.75
CA GLY A 299 18.80 11.03 -5.60
C GLY A 299 18.10 9.92 -4.82
N ILE A 300 17.18 9.25 -5.52
CA ILE A 300 16.45 8.08 -5.07
C ILE A 300 17.43 6.90 -5.01
N SER A 301 17.57 6.30 -3.82
CA SER A 301 18.34 5.08 -3.61
C SER A 301 17.58 3.85 -4.08
N HIS A 302 16.29 3.76 -3.76
CA HIS A 302 15.41 2.73 -4.28
C HIS A 302 13.95 3.16 -4.24
N ILE A 303 13.14 2.43 -5.01
CA ILE A 303 11.68 2.57 -5.06
C ILE A 303 11.08 1.22 -4.71
N SER A 304 10.16 1.16 -3.77
CA SER A 304 9.46 -0.06 -3.40
C SER A 304 7.95 0.06 -3.63
N VAL A 305 7.31 -1.08 -3.90
CA VAL A 305 5.90 -1.11 -4.33
C VAL A 305 5.11 -2.04 -3.44
N TRP A 306 3.96 -1.55 -3.01
CA TRP A 306 2.97 -2.30 -2.26
C TRP A 306 1.62 -2.16 -2.94
N ALA A 307 0.86 -3.25 -2.99
CA ALA A 307 -0.54 -3.24 -3.40
C ALA A 307 -1.40 -3.72 -2.25
N ARG A 308 -2.61 -3.17 -2.09
CA ARG A 308 -3.55 -3.65 -1.09
C ARG A 308 -4.62 -4.49 -1.76
N ASP A 309 -4.88 -5.64 -1.17
CA ASP A 309 -5.99 -6.48 -1.59
C ASP A 309 -7.33 -5.79 -1.24
N PRO A 310 -8.30 -5.68 -2.17
CA PRO A 310 -9.64 -5.16 -1.88
C PRO A 310 -10.40 -5.98 -0.84
N GLU A 311 -11.12 -5.27 0.03
CA GLU A 311 -12.15 -5.91 0.83
C GLU A 311 -13.43 -6.12 -0.01
N PHE A 312 -13.70 -7.37 -0.40
CA PHE A 312 -15.00 -7.72 -0.97
C PHE A 312 -16.01 -8.04 0.13
N SER A 313 -16.88 -7.06 0.42
CA SER A 313 -18.05 -7.26 1.29
C SER A 313 -19.06 -8.31 0.75
N ASP A 314 -18.93 -8.69 -0.52
CA ASP A 314 -19.70 -9.74 -1.19
C ASP A 314 -18.79 -10.89 -1.65
N ILE A 315 -18.03 -11.50 -0.74
CA ILE A 315 -17.85 -12.95 -0.88
C ILE A 315 -19.25 -13.55 -0.80
N THR A 316 -19.86 -13.79 -1.95
CA THR A 316 -21.00 -14.70 -2.02
C THR A 316 -20.49 -16.01 -1.45
N ARG A 317 -20.72 -16.23 -0.14
CA ARG A 317 -20.55 -17.53 0.49
C ARG A 317 -21.41 -18.44 -0.36
N ILE A 318 -20.78 -19.18 -1.27
CA ILE A 318 -21.45 -20.20 -2.06
C ILE A 318 -21.98 -21.13 -1.00
N SER A 319 -23.27 -21.01 -0.69
CA SER A 319 -23.93 -21.89 0.27
C SER A 319 -23.56 -23.29 -0.18
N GLU A 320 -22.80 -23.99 0.68
CA GLU A 320 -22.35 -25.34 0.40
C GLU A 320 -23.54 -26.09 -0.20
N PRO A 321 -23.37 -26.68 -1.40
CA PRO A 321 -24.48 -27.22 -2.17
C PRO A 321 -25.22 -28.15 -1.24
N ARG A 322 -26.49 -27.83 -0.90
CA ARG A 322 -27.32 -28.38 0.21
C ARG A 322 -27.26 -29.90 0.34
N SER A 323 -26.11 -30.43 0.71
CA SER A 323 -25.74 -31.84 0.65
C SER A 323 -26.38 -32.55 1.84
N MET A 324 -26.57 -31.82 2.95
CA MET A 324 -27.49 -32.20 4.02
C MET A 324 -28.95 -32.34 3.56
N LEU A 325 -29.44 -31.46 2.67
CA LEU A 325 -30.82 -31.54 2.16
C LEU A 325 -30.98 -32.70 1.17
N LEU A 326 -29.97 -32.95 0.33
CA LEU A 326 -29.93 -34.15 -0.53
C LEU A 326 -29.81 -35.44 0.28
N MET A 327 -29.03 -35.44 1.36
CA MET A 327 -28.91 -36.58 2.27
C MET A 327 -30.22 -36.83 3.03
N LEU A 328 -30.89 -35.78 3.52
CA LEU A 328 -32.23 -35.86 4.12
C LEU A 328 -33.27 -36.37 3.10
N PHE A 329 -33.22 -35.87 1.86
CA PHE A 329 -34.11 -36.31 0.79
C PHE A 329 -33.87 -37.80 0.45
N ALA A 330 -32.61 -38.24 0.40
CA ALA A 330 -32.25 -39.64 0.21
C ALA A 330 -32.75 -40.54 1.36
N LEU A 331 -32.64 -40.08 2.61
CA LEU A 331 -33.17 -40.78 3.79
C LEU A 331 -34.69 -40.88 3.75
N VAL A 332 -35.39 -39.82 3.33
CA VAL A 332 -36.85 -39.83 3.16
C VAL A 332 -37.26 -40.82 2.07
N LEU A 333 -36.56 -40.86 0.93
CA LEU A 333 -36.83 -41.83 -0.14
C LEU A 333 -36.56 -43.27 0.29
N LEU A 334 -35.50 -43.52 1.08
CA LEU A 334 -35.21 -44.83 1.67
C LEU A 334 -36.29 -45.26 2.67
N ALA A 335 -36.74 -44.34 3.53
CA ALA A 335 -37.82 -44.60 4.49
C ALA A 335 -39.17 -44.87 3.78
N ALA A 336 -39.47 -44.12 2.71
CA ALA A 336 -40.65 -44.36 1.88
C ALA A 336 -40.60 -45.74 1.22
N ARG A 337 -39.44 -46.13 0.67
CA ARG A 337 -39.23 -47.46 0.08
C ARG A 337 -39.35 -48.58 1.12
N TYR A 338 -38.85 -48.37 2.33
CA TYR A 338 -38.96 -49.34 3.43
C TYR A 338 -40.42 -49.57 3.82
N LYS A 339 -41.23 -48.51 3.95
CA LYS A 339 -42.66 -48.61 4.26
C LYS A 339 -43.45 -49.33 3.16
N VAL A 340 -43.18 -49.06 1.88
CA VAL A 340 -43.84 -49.74 0.77
C VAL A 340 -43.57 -51.25 0.77
N LYS A 341 -42.36 -51.69 1.14
CA LYS A 341 -42.04 -53.13 1.27
C LYS A 341 -42.76 -53.83 2.42
N HIS A 342 -43.11 -53.12 3.50
CA HIS A 342 -43.75 -53.69 4.70
C HIS A 342 -45.28 -53.52 4.71
N ALA A 343 -45.86 -52.82 3.73
CA ALA A 343 -47.31 -52.70 3.56
C ALA A 343 -47.92 -53.80 2.67
N ILE A 344 -47.12 -54.80 2.25
CA ILE A 344 -47.55 -55.93 1.39
C ILE A 344 -47.54 -57.27 2.19
N PHE A 345 -47.72 -57.22 3.50
CA PHE A 345 -48.00 -58.42 4.32
C PHE A 345 -49.21 -58.21 5.22
#